data_AF-A0A7C4B7C9-F1
#
_entry.id   AF-A0A7C4B7C9-F1
#
_cell.length_a   1.000
_cell.length_b   1.000
_cell.length_c   1.000
_cell.angle_alpha   90.00
_cell.angle_beta   90.00
_cell.angle_gamma   90.00
#
_symmetry.space_group_name_H-M   'P 1'
#
loop_
_entity.id
_entity.type
_entity.pdbx_description
1 polymer ?
#
loop_
_entity_poly.entity_id
_entity_poly.type
_entity_poly.pdbx_seq_one_letter_code
_entity_poly.pdbx_strand_id
1 'polypeptide(L)'
;VDNSLILKQHRILGVLSQHDGESITIKGLDYTVKINGLTVSINGNCSILNIADVLGVIYRSLNCVGCSSCIHVCPTNSLTINSFISVNENSCISCRKCLRNCPIASQLVRKIITLLASSQPRNSFKA
;
A
#
# COMPACT_ATOMS: atom_id res chain seq x y z
N VAL A 1 -10.59 4.80 -13.14
CA VAL A 1 -9.92 3.70 -12.39
C VAL A 1 -10.93 3.18 -11.40
N ASP A 2 -11.23 1.89 -11.45
CA ASP A 2 -12.21 1.27 -10.55
C ASP A 2 -11.59 1.07 -9.16
N ASN A 3 -12.21 1.69 -8.16
CA ASN A 3 -11.85 1.65 -6.75
C ASN A 3 -12.06 0.23 -6.14
N SER A 4 -12.78 -0.66 -6.83
CA SER A 4 -13.07 -2.02 -6.38
C SER A 4 -11.83 -2.87 -6.06
N LEU A 5 -10.73 -2.70 -6.81
CA LEU A 5 -9.49 -3.46 -6.57
C LEU A 5 -8.72 -2.95 -5.35
N ILE A 6 -8.80 -1.63 -5.09
CA ILE A 6 -8.19 -1.01 -3.92
C ILE A 6 -8.99 -1.39 -2.67
N LEU A 7 -10.33 -1.40 -2.76
CA LEU A 7 -11.21 -1.89 -1.69
C LEU A 7 -10.83 -3.30 -1.25
N LYS A 8 -10.47 -4.20 -2.16
CA LYS A 8 -10.06 -5.57 -1.80
C LYS A 8 -8.74 -5.64 -1.02
N GLN A 9 -7.97 -4.56 -0.95
CA GLN A 9 -6.66 -4.50 -0.31
C GLN A 9 -6.52 -3.40 0.75
N HIS A 10 -7.55 -2.57 0.95
CA HIS A 10 -7.51 -1.40 1.83
C HIS A 10 -7.06 -1.75 3.26
N ARG A 11 -7.38 -2.98 3.71
CA ARG A 11 -7.04 -3.47 5.05
C ARG A 11 -5.53 -3.48 5.33
N ILE A 12 -4.70 -3.53 4.29
CA ILE A 12 -3.25 -3.43 4.42
C ILE A 12 -2.85 -2.06 5.01
N LEU A 13 -3.60 -0.99 4.70
CA LEU A 13 -3.35 0.37 5.14
C LEU A 13 -4.03 0.70 6.47
N GLY A 14 -5.21 0.15 6.73
CA GLY A 14 -6.00 0.49 7.90
C GLY A 14 -7.38 -0.15 7.92
N VAL A 15 -8.33 0.47 8.63
CA VAL A 15 -9.73 0.06 8.68
C VAL A 15 -10.54 0.93 7.73
N LEU A 16 -11.45 0.34 6.96
CA LEU A 16 -12.41 1.11 6.16
C LEU A 16 -13.34 1.89 7.09
N SER A 17 -13.38 3.22 6.96
CA SER A 17 -14.25 4.08 7.76
C SER A 17 -15.48 4.56 7.00
N GLN A 18 -15.38 4.76 5.69
CA GLN A 18 -16.49 5.20 4.84
C GLN A 18 -16.30 4.69 3.40
N HIS A 19 -17.39 4.27 2.77
CA HIS A 19 -17.46 3.93 1.36
C HIS A 19 -18.79 4.39 0.79
N ASP A 20 -18.75 5.39 -0.10
CA ASP A 20 -19.92 6.05 -0.71
C ASP A 20 -19.98 5.82 -2.23
N GLY A 21 -19.45 4.68 -2.70
CA GLY A 21 -19.48 4.26 -4.10
C GLY A 21 -18.46 4.95 -5.00
N GLU A 22 -18.25 6.26 -4.81
CA GLU A 22 -17.20 7.02 -5.50
C GLU A 22 -15.92 7.14 -4.68
N SER A 23 -16.02 7.25 -3.35
CA SER A 23 -14.87 7.46 -2.49
C SER A 23 -14.70 6.39 -1.41
N ILE A 24 -13.44 6.14 -1.05
CA ILE A 24 -13.03 5.22 0.00
C ILE A 24 -12.28 6.04 1.03
N THR A 25 -12.66 5.92 2.30
CA THR A 25 -11.90 6.48 3.41
C THR A 25 -11.36 5.37 4.29
N ILE A 26 -10.04 5.35 4.48
CA ILE A 26 -9.30 4.35 5.23
C ILE A 26 -8.64 5.05 6.42
N LYS A 27 -8.94 4.59 7.63
CA LYS A 27 -8.32 5.07 8.86
C LYS A 27 -7.14 4.16 9.23
N GLY A 28 -5.93 4.69 9.11
CA GLY A 28 -4.70 4.09 9.62
C GLY A 28 -4.54 4.35 11.13
N LEU A 29 -3.31 4.14 11.62
CA LEU A 29 -3.00 4.36 13.04
C LEU A 29 -3.05 5.86 13.40
N ASP A 30 -2.34 6.67 12.62
CA ASP A 30 -2.11 8.11 12.82
C ASP A 30 -2.41 8.94 11.55
N TYR A 31 -3.04 8.32 10.55
CA TYR A 31 -3.40 8.96 9.30
C TYR A 31 -4.75 8.46 8.77
N THR A 32 -5.37 9.27 7.92
CA THR A 32 -6.57 8.92 7.16
C THR A 32 -6.28 9.11 5.68
N VAL A 33 -6.66 8.12 4.87
CA VAL A 33 -6.52 8.17 3.41
C VAL A 33 -7.91 8.24 2.80
N LYS A 34 -8.17 9.25 1.99
CA LYS A 34 -9.36 9.32 1.15
C LYS A 34 -8.95 9.12 -0.31
N ILE A 35 -9.63 8.21 -0.99
CA ILE A 35 -9.40 7.86 -2.40
C ILE A 35 -10.68 8.15 -3.17
N ASN A 36 -10.62 9.01 -4.18
CA ASN A 36 -11.71 9.28 -5.12
C ASN A 36 -11.16 9.15 -6.54
N GLY A 37 -11.47 8.04 -7.22
CA GLY A 37 -10.81 7.66 -8.47
C GLY A 37 -9.28 7.60 -8.34
N LEU A 38 -8.57 8.51 -9.02
CA LEU A 38 -7.11 8.62 -8.95
C LEU A 38 -6.61 9.61 -7.90
N THR A 39 -7.50 10.40 -7.31
CA THR A 39 -7.13 11.41 -6.32
C THR A 39 -6.98 10.76 -4.96
N VAL A 40 -5.82 10.97 -4.34
CA VAL A 40 -5.49 10.46 -3.00
C VAL A 40 -5.23 11.66 -2.08
N SER A 41 -6.02 11.77 -1.02
CA SER A 41 -5.82 12.75 0.04
C SER A 41 -5.40 12.02 1.31
N ILE A 42 -4.29 12.43 1.92
CA ILE A 42 -3.78 11.85 3.16
C ILE A 42 -3.75 12.96 4.23
N ASN A 43 -4.46 12.74 5.34
CA ASN A 43 -4.53 13.66 6.46
C ASN A 43 -3.94 13.01 7.72
N GLY A 44 -3.21 13.77 8.53
CA GLY A 44 -2.55 13.27 9.75
C GLY A 44 -1.04 13.15 9.57
N ASN A 45 -0.43 12.16 10.22
CA ASN A 45 1.01 11.96 10.17
C ASN A 45 1.45 11.34 8.82
N CYS A 46 1.84 12.21 7.90
CA CYS A 46 2.27 11.87 6.55
C CYS A 46 3.77 11.59 6.48
N SER A 47 4.23 10.55 7.18
CA SER A 47 5.59 10.04 6.96
C SER A 47 5.73 9.54 5.51
N ILE A 48 6.91 9.71 4.91
CA ILE A 48 7.16 9.26 3.53
C ILE A 48 6.85 7.76 3.35
N LEU A 49 7.06 6.97 4.40
CA LEU A 49 6.76 5.54 4.42
C LEU A 49 5.25 5.28 4.29
N ASN A 50 4.42 6.01 5.04
CA ASN A 50 2.96 5.88 4.95
C ASN A 50 2.46 6.26 3.53
N ILE A 51 2.99 7.34 2.95
CA ILE A 51 2.65 7.75 1.58
C ILE A 51 3.06 6.67 0.58
N ALA A 52 4.27 6.13 0.72
CA ALA A 52 4.79 5.08 -0.15
C ALA A 52 3.96 3.78 -0.05
N ASP A 53 3.46 3.43 1.13
CA ASP A 53 2.58 2.27 1.31
C ASP A 53 1.23 2.47 0.61
N VAL A 54 0.63 3.66 0.71
CA VAL A 54 -0.64 4.00 0.02
C VAL A 54 -0.46 3.87 -1.49
N LEU A 55 0.58 4.51 -2.04
CA LEU A 55 0.91 4.39 -3.46
C LEU A 55 1.23 2.93 -3.85
N GLY A 56 1.90 2.19 -2.98
CA GLY A 56 2.22 0.78 -3.15
C GLY A 56 0.98 -0.09 -3.27
N VAL A 57 -0.04 0.13 -2.44
CA VAL A 57 -1.33 -0.58 -2.52
C VAL A 57 -2.05 -0.24 -3.83
N ILE A 58 -2.15 1.04 -4.17
CA ILE A 58 -2.83 1.46 -5.41
C ILE A 58 -2.13 0.86 -6.62
N TYR A 59 -0.81 1.04 -6.74
CA TYR A 59 -0.04 0.56 -7.87
C TYR A 59 -0.07 -0.96 -8.00
N ARG A 60 0.08 -1.68 -6.88
CA ARG A 60 -0.05 -3.14 -6.84
C ARG A 60 -1.44 -3.61 -7.22
N SER A 61 -2.50 -2.90 -6.81
CA SER A 61 -3.89 -3.30 -7.10
C SER A 61 -4.17 -3.30 -8.60
N LEU A 62 -3.54 -2.38 -9.34
CA LEU A 62 -3.72 -2.23 -10.78
C LEU A 62 -2.77 -3.12 -11.60
N ASN A 63 -1.60 -3.46 -11.06
CA ASN A 63 -0.53 -4.15 -11.80
C ASN A 63 -0.16 -5.53 -11.22
N CYS A 64 -1.05 -6.13 -10.41
CA CYS A 64 -0.81 -7.45 -9.84
C CYS A 64 -0.77 -8.51 -10.96
N VAL A 65 0.28 -9.32 -10.98
CA VAL A 65 0.46 -10.42 -11.95
C VAL A 65 0.22 -11.81 -11.35
N GLY A 66 -0.30 -11.89 -10.13
CA GLY A 66 -0.62 -13.18 -9.50
C GLY A 66 0.58 -14.02 -9.04
N CYS A 67 1.76 -13.44 -8.83
CA CYS A 67 2.99 -14.17 -8.46
C CYS A 67 3.00 -14.85 -7.07
N SER A 68 1.94 -14.71 -6.26
CA SER A 68 1.77 -15.35 -4.95
C SER A 68 2.80 -15.05 -3.84
N SER A 69 3.87 -14.27 -4.07
CA SER A 69 4.86 -13.87 -3.04
C SER A 69 4.21 -13.35 -1.74
N CYS A 70 3.17 -12.52 -1.88
CA CYS A 70 2.45 -11.96 -0.76
C CYS A 70 1.64 -12.97 0.07
N ILE A 71 1.17 -14.07 -0.53
CA ILE A 71 0.47 -15.14 0.17
C ILE A 71 1.48 -15.86 1.07
N HIS A 72 2.63 -16.26 0.50
CA HIS A 72 3.67 -17.01 1.22
C HIS A 72 4.25 -16.28 2.43
N VAL A 73 4.32 -14.94 2.39
CA VAL A 73 4.89 -14.15 3.49
C VAL A 73 3.86 -13.70 4.53
N CYS A 74 2.56 -13.93 4.29
CA CYS A 74 1.52 -13.47 5.19
C CYS A 74 1.49 -14.32 6.48
N PRO A 75 1.76 -13.75 7.66
CA PRO A 75 1.78 -14.53 8.90
C PRO A 75 0.39 -15.01 9.34
N THR A 76 -0.68 -14.39 8.82
CA THR A 76 -2.07 -14.65 9.20
C THR A 76 -2.87 -15.32 8.07
N ASN A 77 -2.21 -15.72 6.98
CA ASN A 77 -2.84 -16.32 5.80
C ASN A 77 -4.07 -15.53 5.28
N SER A 78 -3.99 -14.20 5.34
CA SER A 78 -5.13 -13.31 5.04
C SER A 78 -5.31 -12.98 3.56
N LEU A 79 -4.48 -13.50 2.65
CA LEU A 79 -4.52 -13.15 1.23
C LEU A 79 -4.92 -14.34 0.37
N THR A 80 -5.74 -14.06 -0.64
CA THR A 80 -6.11 -15.02 -1.70
C THR A 80 -5.90 -14.38 -3.08
N ILE A 81 -5.57 -15.20 -4.08
CA ILE A 81 -5.45 -14.79 -5.48
C ILE A 81 -6.36 -15.69 -6.30
N ASN A 82 -7.41 -15.09 -6.85
CA ASN A 82 -8.24 -15.70 -7.90
C ASN A 82 -7.94 -14.92 -9.20
N SER A 83 -8.93 -14.20 -9.75
CA SER A 83 -8.70 -13.23 -10.83
C SER A 83 -7.98 -11.97 -10.34
N PHE A 84 -8.18 -11.60 -9.08
CA PHE A 84 -7.54 -10.47 -8.42
C PHE A 84 -7.15 -10.86 -7.01
N ILE A 85 -6.22 -10.09 -6.44
CA ILE A 85 -5.80 -10.29 -5.07
C ILE A 85 -6.83 -9.70 -4.09
N SER A 86 -7.15 -10.46 -3.05
CA SER A 86 -8.10 -10.04 -2.00
C SER A 86 -7.49 -10.25 -0.63
N VAL A 87 -7.84 -9.38 0.32
CA VAL A 87 -7.39 -9.43 1.71
C VAL A 87 -8.60 -9.65 2.60
N ASN A 88 -8.54 -10.68 3.45
CA ASN A 88 -9.54 -10.91 4.49
C ASN A 88 -9.38 -9.86 5.59
N GLU A 89 -10.41 -9.07 5.81
CA GLU A 89 -10.41 -7.95 6.76
C GLU A 89 -10.27 -8.38 8.22
N ASN A 90 -10.82 -9.55 8.55
CA ASN A 90 -10.90 -10.07 9.91
C ASN A 90 -9.57 -10.64 10.39
N SER A 91 -8.76 -11.22 9.50
CA SER A 91 -7.48 -11.82 9.86
C SER A 91 -6.27 -10.94 9.58
N CYS A 92 -6.40 -9.92 8.73
CA CYS A 92 -5.28 -9.04 8.40
C CYS A 92 -5.00 -8.04 9.54
N ILE A 93 -3.78 -8.09 10.05
CA ILE A 93 -3.29 -7.22 11.13
C ILE A 93 -2.55 -5.97 10.64
N SER A 94 -2.69 -5.61 9.35
CA SER A 94 -2.06 -4.43 8.74
C SER A 94 -0.52 -4.34 8.94
N CYS A 95 0.18 -5.48 9.03
CA CYS A 95 1.64 -5.52 9.23
C CYS A 95 2.47 -5.14 7.99
N ARG A 96 1.83 -5.03 6.82
CA ARG A 96 2.39 -4.63 5.52
C ARG A 96 3.53 -5.52 4.98
N LYS A 97 3.78 -6.71 5.56
CA LYS A 97 4.76 -7.67 5.04
C LYS A 97 4.50 -8.04 3.58
N CYS A 98 3.23 -8.18 3.22
CA CYS A 98 2.81 -8.48 1.86
C CYS A 98 3.20 -7.38 0.86
N LEU A 99 3.20 -6.10 1.24
CA LEU A 99 3.63 -4.99 0.37
C LEU A 99 5.15 -5.01 0.17
N ARG A 100 5.90 -5.14 1.27
CA ARG A 100 7.38 -5.13 1.24
C ARG A 100 7.96 -6.25 0.37
N ASN A 101 7.31 -7.41 0.32
CA ASN A 101 7.74 -8.55 -0.49
C ASN A 101 7.14 -8.59 -1.90
N CYS A 102 6.20 -7.69 -2.21
CA CYS A 102 5.64 -7.63 -3.55
C CYS A 102 6.66 -6.98 -4.49
N PRO A 103 7.09 -7.66 -5.58
CA PRO A 103 8.08 -7.08 -6.50
C PRO A 103 7.54 -5.82 -7.20
N ILE A 104 6.24 -5.75 -7.47
CA ILE A 104 5.60 -4.58 -8.09
C ILE A 104 5.60 -3.38 -7.14
N ALA A 105 5.14 -3.56 -5.90
CA ALA A 105 5.05 -2.47 -4.92
C ALA A 105 6.45 -2.03 -4.44
N SER A 106 7.32 -2.98 -4.09
CA SER A 106 8.66 -2.67 -3.55
C SER A 106 9.54 -1.93 -4.55
N GLN A 107 9.44 -2.22 -5.84
CA GLN A 107 10.20 -1.49 -6.87
C GLN A 107 9.75 -0.03 -6.99
N LEU A 108 8.44 0.24 -6.89
CA LEU A 108 7.93 1.61 -6.84
C LEU A 108 8.48 2.35 -5.62
N VAL A 109 8.35 1.77 -4.43
CA VAL A 109 8.84 2.36 -3.17
C VAL A 109 10.34 2.59 -3.22
N ARG A 110 11.12 1.63 -3.73
CA ARG A 110 12.58 1.75 -3.88
C ARG A 110 12.96 2.92 -4.77
N LYS A 111 12.28 3.11 -5.91
CA LYS A 111 12.53 4.26 -6.80
C LYS A 111 12.25 5.58 -6.09
N ILE A 112 11.12 5.70 -5.38
CA ILE A 112 10.77 6.91 -4.62
C ILE A 112 11.84 7.22 -3.58
N ILE A 113 12.22 6.24 -2.76
CA ILE A 113 13.25 6.43 -1.72
C ILE A 113 14.60 6.79 -2.34
N THR A 114 14.99 6.15 -3.44
CA THR A 114 16.26 6.44 -4.12
C THR A 114 16.31 7.88 -4.63
N LEU A 115 15.22 8.35 -5.24
CA LEU A 115 15.10 9.74 -5.71
C LEU A 115 15.19 10.74 -4.56
N LEU A 116 14.51 10.46 -3.44
CA LEU A 116 14.54 11.32 -2.25
C LEU A 116 15.87 11.26 -1.48
N ALA A 117 16.56 10.13 -1.50
CA ALA A 117 17.89 10.01 -0.90
C ALA A 117 18.94 10.73 -1.76
N SER A 118 18.76 10.76 -3.09
CA SER A 118 19.69 11.44 -4.01
C SER A 118 19.63 12.97 -3.93
N SER A 119 18.61 13.55 -3.30
CA SER A 119 18.55 14.98 -3.01
C SER A 119 19.25 15.38 -1.70
N GLN A 120 19.73 14.41 -0.91
CA GLN A 120 20.71 14.66 0.14
C GLN A 120 22.10 14.62 -0.52
N PRO A 121 22.95 15.66 -0.37
CA PRO A 121 24.33 15.56 -0.83
C PRO A 121 24.94 14.32 -0.16
N ARG A 122 25.61 13.47 -0.95
CA ARG A 122 26.44 12.38 -0.43
C ARG A 122 27.50 13.00 0.47
N ASN A 123 27.20 13.16 1.76
CA ASN A 123 28.19 13.54 2.73
C ASN A 123 29.24 12.45 2.70
N SER A 124 30.43 12.87 2.29
CA SER A 124 31.65 12.09 2.16
C SER A 124 31.77 11.10 3.31
N PHE A 125 31.74 9.80 2.98
CA PHE A 125 32.52 8.83 3.73
C PHE A 125 33.98 9.33 3.65
N LYS A 126 34.43 10.01 4.70
CA LYS A 126 35.86 10.26 4.91
C LYS A 126 36.51 8.89 5.12
N ALA A 127 37.54 8.67 4.30
CA ALA A 127 38.53 7.61 4.46
C ALA A 127 39.22 7.68 5.83
#